data_AF-A0AAP9YAN8-F1
#
_entry.id   AF-A0AAP9YAN8-F1
#
_cell.length_a   1.000
_cell.length_b   1.000
_cell.length_c   1.000
_cell.angle_alpha   90.00
_cell.angle_beta   90.00
_cell.angle_gamma   90.00
#
_symmetry.space_group_name_H-M   'P 1'
#
loop_
_entity.id
_entity.type
_entity.pdbx_description
1 polymer ?
#
loop_
_entity_poly.entity_id
_entity_poly.type
_entity_poly.pdbx_seq_one_letter_code
_entity_poly.pdbx_strand_id
1 'polypeptide(L)'
;MNMTREGQQTSSVKVARLLHPYSLALQAVFVAHDGYASSQTFVAAAVDGNEYLLVAIDDVLPKRANARYLVVSEDAALAVDLNDGSGSAAGSPATVGALVRVDGLPAVRELVAVERQADGQWRIAGSAGLDEGTLELSVTGGAVYALAIDDYGTLYQPNLAVAVDDMIRPTLFKGWLYRITEAGSLPASEPDWWDGNTAGPQDLGSARAEVVRYHRPLAHGPVPVETI
;
A
#
# COMPACT_ATOMS: atom_id res chain seq x y z
N MET A 1 3.89 -22.15 -13.73
CA MET A 1 4.13 -20.73 -13.41
C MET A 1 3.03 -19.93 -14.05
N ASN A 2 2.21 -19.27 -13.24
CA ASN A 2 1.13 -18.38 -13.67
C ASN A 2 1.56 -16.94 -13.40
N MET A 3 1.43 -16.07 -14.39
CA MET A 3 1.82 -14.67 -14.29
C MET A 3 0.63 -13.81 -14.71
N THR A 4 0.17 -12.96 -13.81
CA THR A 4 -0.91 -12.01 -14.05
C THR A 4 -0.38 -10.58 -14.03
N ARG A 5 -1.16 -9.65 -14.55
CA ARG A 5 -0.89 -8.21 -14.45
C ARG A 5 -2.10 -7.53 -13.81
N GLU A 6 -1.90 -6.88 -12.68
CA GLU A 6 -3.00 -6.36 -11.84
C GLU A 6 -4.08 -7.44 -11.62
N GLY A 7 -3.62 -8.68 -11.51
CA GLY A 7 -4.43 -9.87 -11.39
C GLY A 7 -5.08 -10.46 -12.62
N GLN A 8 -5.09 -9.72 -13.72
CA GLN A 8 -5.74 -10.20 -14.94
C GLN A 8 -4.75 -11.00 -15.78
N GLN A 9 -5.26 -12.01 -16.47
CA GLN A 9 -4.56 -12.57 -17.62
C GLN A 9 -4.56 -11.52 -18.72
N THR A 10 -3.38 -11.20 -19.23
CA THR A 10 -3.23 -10.33 -20.41
C THR A 10 -2.46 -11.08 -21.48
N SER A 11 -2.60 -10.66 -22.73
CA SER A 11 -1.89 -11.26 -23.87
C SER A 11 -0.42 -10.84 -23.99
N SER A 12 0.07 -9.94 -23.12
CA SER A 12 1.47 -9.50 -23.12
C SER A 12 2.39 -10.62 -22.66
N VAL A 13 3.48 -10.84 -23.39
CA VAL A 13 4.51 -11.82 -23.01
C VAL A 13 5.10 -11.46 -21.65
N LYS A 14 5.18 -12.45 -20.76
CA LYS A 14 5.78 -12.29 -19.43
C LYS A 14 6.95 -13.23 -19.27
N VAL A 15 7.98 -12.77 -18.57
CA VAL A 15 9.19 -13.55 -18.31
C VAL A 15 9.41 -13.62 -16.82
N ALA A 16 9.58 -14.83 -16.28
CA ALA A 16 10.05 -15.04 -14.93
C ALA A 16 11.41 -15.74 -14.92
N ARG A 17 12.29 -15.31 -14.03
CA ARG A 17 13.62 -15.89 -13.84
C ARG A 17 13.73 -16.43 -12.42
N LEU A 18 14.13 -17.68 -12.31
CA LEU A 18 14.51 -18.29 -11.04
C LEU A 18 16.02 -18.14 -10.88
N LEU A 19 16.44 -17.48 -9.81
CA LEU A 19 17.82 -17.14 -9.54
C LEU A 19 18.26 -17.74 -8.20
N HIS A 20 19.51 -18.15 -8.11
CA HIS A 20 20.11 -18.43 -6.81
C HIS A 20 20.25 -17.11 -6.04
N PRO A 21 19.80 -17.01 -4.78
CA PRO A 21 19.57 -15.74 -4.11
C PRO A 21 20.85 -14.94 -3.83
N TYR A 22 21.97 -15.63 -3.57
CA TYR A 22 23.24 -14.98 -3.24
C TYR A 22 24.10 -14.64 -4.45
N SER A 23 24.09 -15.50 -5.48
CA SER A 23 24.96 -15.37 -6.65
C SER A 23 24.25 -14.76 -7.85
N LEU A 24 22.92 -14.65 -7.78
CA LEU A 24 22.04 -14.29 -8.89
C LEU A 24 22.24 -15.19 -10.12
N ALA A 25 22.79 -16.39 -9.92
CA ALA A 25 22.98 -17.35 -10.97
C ALA A 25 21.63 -17.83 -11.48
N LEU A 26 21.42 -17.75 -12.79
CA LEU A 26 20.19 -18.14 -13.44
C LEU A 26 20.01 -19.67 -13.37
N GLN A 27 18.89 -20.10 -12.79
CA GLN A 27 18.50 -21.50 -12.67
C GLN A 27 17.45 -21.89 -13.71
N ALA A 28 16.48 -21.00 -13.93
CA ALA A 28 15.39 -21.25 -14.87
C ALA A 28 14.83 -19.96 -15.47
N VAL A 29 14.23 -20.10 -16.65
CA VAL A 29 13.48 -19.03 -17.32
C VAL A 29 12.12 -19.57 -17.73
N PHE A 30 11.08 -18.93 -17.23
CA PHE A 30 9.70 -19.18 -17.62
C PHE A 30 9.26 -18.07 -18.57
N VAL A 31 8.80 -18.42 -19.76
CA VAL A 31 8.24 -17.47 -20.73
C VAL A 31 6.79 -17.85 -20.97
N ALA A 32 5.87 -16.97 -20.56
CA ALA A 32 4.45 -17.12 -20.88
C ALA A 32 4.15 -16.34 -22.16
N HIS A 33 4.16 -17.05 -23.29
CA HIS A 33 3.86 -16.46 -24.60
C HIS A 33 2.39 -16.08 -24.75
N ASP A 34 1.49 -16.75 -24.03
CA ASP A 34 0.07 -16.41 -23.90
C ASP A 34 -0.17 -15.30 -22.84
N GLY A 35 0.92 -14.83 -22.22
CA GLY A 35 0.92 -13.86 -21.15
C GLY A 35 0.34 -14.36 -19.83
N TYR A 36 0.19 -15.67 -19.65
CA TYR A 36 -0.35 -16.25 -18.43
C TYR A 36 0.47 -17.41 -17.90
N ALA A 37 0.66 -18.48 -18.67
CA ALA A 37 1.19 -19.73 -18.15
C ALA A 37 2.48 -20.17 -18.84
N SER A 38 3.39 -20.73 -18.03
CA SER A 38 4.60 -21.39 -18.49
C SER A 38 4.97 -22.50 -17.51
N SER A 39 5.49 -23.61 -18.01
CA SER A 39 5.92 -24.73 -17.20
C SER A 39 7.31 -25.20 -17.63
N GLN A 40 8.06 -25.71 -16.66
CA GLN A 40 9.36 -26.31 -16.89
C GLN A 40 9.54 -27.46 -15.89
N THR A 41 10.22 -28.51 -16.32
CA THR A 41 10.50 -29.69 -15.50
C THR A 41 11.98 -29.70 -15.15
N PHE A 42 12.27 -30.09 -13.92
CA PHE A 42 13.64 -30.22 -13.40
C PHE A 42 13.84 -31.61 -12.82
N VAL A 43 15.10 -32.04 -12.78
CA VAL A 43 15.47 -33.16 -11.90
C VAL A 43 15.33 -32.67 -10.47
N ALA A 44 14.61 -33.39 -9.61
CA ALA A 44 14.34 -32.97 -8.23
C ALA A 44 15.62 -32.54 -7.51
N ALA A 45 16.69 -33.35 -7.58
CA ALA A 45 17.98 -33.04 -6.95
C ALA A 45 18.65 -31.73 -7.42
N ALA A 46 18.23 -31.15 -8.55
CA ALA A 46 18.74 -29.87 -9.03
C ALA A 46 18.05 -28.67 -8.38
N VAL A 47 16.84 -28.86 -7.85
CA VAL A 47 16.00 -27.77 -7.32
C VAL A 47 15.64 -27.92 -5.84
N ASP A 48 15.56 -29.16 -5.35
CA ASP A 48 15.01 -29.52 -4.04
C ASP A 48 15.82 -28.97 -2.86
N GLY A 49 15.11 -28.48 -1.84
CA GLY A 49 15.67 -28.00 -0.57
C GLY A 49 16.41 -26.66 -0.62
N ASN A 50 16.48 -26.01 -1.78
CA ASN A 50 17.13 -24.70 -1.94
C ASN A 50 16.12 -23.55 -1.92
N GLU A 51 16.58 -22.41 -1.39
CA GLU A 51 15.89 -21.12 -1.54
C GLU A 51 16.28 -20.47 -2.88
N TYR A 52 15.31 -19.87 -3.55
CA TYR A 52 15.47 -19.15 -4.81
C TYR A 52 14.86 -17.77 -4.74
N LEU A 53 15.44 -16.84 -5.50
CA LEU A 53 14.83 -15.55 -5.84
C LEU A 53 14.13 -15.69 -7.19
N LEU A 54 12.81 -15.49 -7.20
CA LEU A 54 12.03 -15.40 -8.43
C LEU A 54 11.81 -13.94 -8.80
N VAL A 55 12.10 -13.57 -10.04
CA VAL A 55 11.85 -12.23 -10.60
C VAL A 55 11.00 -12.37 -11.85
N ALA A 56 9.79 -11.81 -11.83
CA ALA A 56 8.90 -11.74 -12.99
C ALA A 56 8.87 -10.31 -13.55
N ILE A 57 8.77 -10.18 -14.87
CA ILE A 57 8.69 -8.91 -15.58
C ILE A 57 7.64 -8.94 -16.70
N ASP A 58 7.03 -7.78 -16.92
CA ASP A 58 6.26 -7.41 -18.13
C ASP A 58 6.83 -6.07 -18.63
N ASP A 59 7.33 -6.06 -19.86
CA ASP A 59 7.98 -4.89 -20.47
C ASP A 59 7.02 -3.99 -21.25
N VAL A 60 5.73 -4.35 -21.34
CA VAL A 60 4.68 -3.51 -21.91
C VAL A 60 4.47 -2.30 -21.01
N LEU A 61 4.57 -1.11 -21.59
CA LEU A 61 4.41 0.16 -20.87
C LEU A 61 2.99 0.31 -20.28
N PRO A 62 2.84 0.75 -19.01
CA PRO A 62 3.92 1.00 -18.04
C PRO A 62 4.58 -0.30 -17.60
N LYS A 63 5.92 -0.37 -17.57
CA LYS A 63 6.63 -1.61 -17.24
C LYS A 63 6.31 -2.07 -15.82
N ARG A 64 6.16 -3.38 -15.63
CA ARG A 64 5.88 -3.99 -14.32
C ARG A 64 6.90 -5.07 -13.99
N ALA A 65 7.20 -5.22 -12.70
CA ALA A 65 8.05 -6.28 -12.19
C ALA A 65 7.60 -6.68 -10.78
N ASN A 66 7.76 -7.94 -10.42
CA ASN A 66 7.55 -8.44 -9.07
C ASN A 66 8.64 -9.47 -8.75
N ALA A 67 9.12 -9.50 -7.51
CA ALA A 67 10.11 -10.47 -7.06
C ALA A 67 9.76 -11.02 -5.67
N ARG A 68 10.06 -12.31 -5.46
CA ARG A 68 9.87 -12.98 -4.17
C ARG A 68 10.88 -14.11 -3.95
N TYR A 69 11.15 -14.41 -2.69
CA TYR A 69 11.84 -15.64 -2.31
C TYR A 69 10.87 -16.82 -2.29
N LEU A 70 11.35 -18.01 -2.62
CA LEU A 70 10.60 -19.26 -2.52
C LEU A 70 11.53 -20.46 -2.30
N VAL A 71 10.98 -21.53 -1.74
CA VAL A 71 11.63 -22.83 -1.65
C VAL A 71 10.89 -23.79 -2.56
N VAL A 72 11.62 -24.55 -3.37
CA VAL A 72 11.06 -25.65 -4.18
C VAL A 72 11.38 -26.95 -3.47
N SER A 73 10.37 -27.60 -2.90
CA SER A 73 10.52 -28.89 -2.20
C SER A 73 9.68 -30.02 -2.79
N GLU A 74 8.77 -29.68 -3.72
CA GLU A 74 7.88 -30.60 -4.41
C GLU A 74 7.36 -29.97 -5.70
N ASP A 75 6.56 -30.72 -6.45
CA ASP A 75 5.87 -30.21 -7.63
C ASP A 75 4.92 -29.06 -7.24
N ALA A 76 5.18 -27.86 -7.76
CA ALA A 76 4.48 -26.65 -7.35
C ALA A 76 3.99 -25.80 -8.53
N ALA A 77 2.74 -25.34 -8.43
CA ALA A 77 2.21 -24.28 -9.26
C ALA A 77 2.53 -22.92 -8.64
N LEU A 78 3.57 -22.26 -9.15
CA LEU A 78 3.93 -20.90 -8.72
C LEU A 78 3.03 -19.87 -9.43
N ALA A 79 2.50 -18.90 -8.69
CA ALA A 79 1.79 -17.73 -9.24
C ALA A 79 2.46 -16.42 -8.81
N VAL A 80 2.63 -15.46 -9.73
CA VAL A 80 3.11 -14.10 -9.46
C VAL A 80 2.22 -13.09 -10.16
N ASP A 81 1.82 -12.06 -9.43
CA ASP A 81 1.10 -10.92 -9.98
C ASP A 81 2.02 -9.71 -10.17
N LEU A 82 2.04 -9.17 -11.39
CA LEU A 82 2.81 -7.99 -11.77
C LEU A 82 1.94 -6.76 -11.52
N ASN A 83 1.87 -6.35 -10.26
CA ASN A 83 1.32 -5.08 -9.82
C ASN A 83 2.45 -4.16 -9.35
N ASP A 84 2.19 -2.86 -9.26
CA ASP A 84 3.10 -1.88 -8.67
C ASP A 84 2.76 -1.55 -7.22
N GLY A 85 1.96 -2.40 -6.56
CA GLY A 85 1.39 -2.13 -5.25
C GLY A 85 0.39 -0.97 -5.22
N SER A 86 0.10 -0.32 -6.36
CA SER A 86 -0.93 0.70 -6.50
C SER A 86 -2.19 0.09 -7.13
N GLY A 87 -2.80 -0.86 -6.43
CA GLY A 87 -4.03 -1.46 -6.92
C GLY A 87 -4.38 -2.80 -6.29
N SER A 88 -5.67 -3.01 -6.19
CA SER A 88 -6.32 -4.29 -5.99
C SER A 88 -5.90 -5.28 -7.09
N ALA A 89 -4.93 -6.15 -6.77
CA ALA A 89 -4.64 -7.34 -7.57
C ALA A 89 -5.88 -8.23 -7.73
N ALA A 90 -5.81 -9.19 -8.66
CA ALA A 90 -6.88 -10.13 -9.07
C ALA A 90 -7.79 -10.54 -7.94
N GLY A 91 -9.09 -10.50 -8.18
CA GLY A 91 -10.07 -10.96 -7.23
C GLY A 91 -11.46 -10.64 -7.73
N SER A 92 -12.45 -11.25 -7.09
CA SER A 92 -13.84 -10.89 -7.31
C SER A 92 -14.03 -9.45 -6.82
N PRO A 93 -14.68 -8.58 -7.62
CA PRO A 93 -15.12 -7.27 -7.14
C PRO A 93 -15.96 -7.45 -5.89
N ALA A 94 -15.72 -6.61 -4.90
CA ALA A 94 -16.46 -6.64 -3.65
C ALA A 94 -16.58 -5.24 -3.07
N THR A 95 -17.54 -5.05 -2.18
CA THR A 95 -17.78 -3.78 -1.51
C THR A 95 -17.85 -3.95 -0.01
N VAL A 96 -17.41 -2.92 0.71
CA VAL A 96 -17.64 -2.79 2.14
C VAL A 96 -18.14 -1.38 2.47
N GLY A 97 -19.18 -1.30 3.30
CA GLY A 97 -19.66 -0.03 3.82
C GLY A 97 -18.61 0.62 4.72
N ALA A 98 -18.32 1.89 4.47
CA ALA A 98 -17.36 2.68 5.20
C ALA A 98 -18.06 3.88 5.85
N LEU A 99 -17.86 4.04 7.15
CA LEU A 99 -18.23 5.23 7.90
C LEU A 99 -17.13 5.52 8.91
N VAL A 100 -16.44 6.64 8.74
CA VAL A 100 -15.36 7.05 9.63
C VAL A 100 -15.83 8.16 10.52
N ARG A 101 -15.62 8.00 11.83
CA ARG A 101 -15.97 9.02 12.82
C ARG A 101 -14.76 9.46 13.63
N VAL A 102 -14.59 10.76 13.74
CA VAL A 102 -13.60 11.42 14.59
C VAL A 102 -14.37 12.25 15.61
N ASP A 103 -14.12 12.00 16.89
CA ASP A 103 -14.86 12.63 18.01
C ASP A 103 -16.39 12.54 17.87
N GLY A 104 -16.87 11.44 17.27
CA GLY A 104 -18.29 11.14 17.08
C GLY A 104 -18.92 11.75 15.82
N LEU A 105 -18.19 12.56 15.06
CA LEU A 105 -18.65 13.19 13.81
C LEU A 105 -18.05 12.48 12.59
N PRO A 106 -18.77 12.39 11.46
CA PRO A 106 -18.20 11.92 10.20
C PRO A 106 -16.95 12.73 9.81
N ALA A 107 -15.92 12.06 9.31
CA ALA A 107 -14.67 12.71 8.93
C ALA A 107 -13.98 11.96 7.79
N VAL A 108 -13.48 12.69 6.79
CA VAL A 108 -12.76 12.10 5.66
C VAL A 108 -11.44 11.54 6.17
N ARG A 109 -11.18 10.26 5.88
CA ARG A 109 -9.91 9.58 6.18
C ARG A 109 -9.47 8.71 5.01
N GLU A 110 -8.17 8.50 4.92
CA GLU A 110 -7.63 7.51 4.01
C GLU A 110 -7.96 6.11 4.55
N LEU A 111 -8.73 5.36 3.78
CA LEU A 111 -9.11 4.00 4.08
C LEU A 111 -8.24 3.03 3.29
N VAL A 112 -7.74 2.01 3.97
CA VAL A 112 -7.02 0.90 3.34
C VAL A 112 -7.64 -0.41 3.81
N ALA A 113 -8.13 -1.21 2.88
CA ALA A 113 -8.56 -2.57 3.14
C ALA A 113 -7.44 -3.54 2.78
N VAL A 114 -7.11 -4.42 3.71
CA VAL A 114 -6.15 -5.51 3.53
C VAL A 114 -6.86 -6.84 3.68
N GLU A 115 -6.51 -7.80 2.83
CA GLU A 115 -7.04 -9.15 2.87
C GLU A 115 -5.95 -10.12 3.31
N ARG A 116 -6.27 -10.95 4.30
CA ARG A 116 -5.48 -12.12 4.68
C ARG A 116 -6.00 -13.33 3.91
N GLN A 117 -5.19 -13.81 2.98
CA GLN A 117 -5.51 -14.94 2.11
C GLN A 117 -5.49 -16.26 2.88
N ALA A 118 -6.04 -17.32 2.28
CA ALA A 118 -6.14 -18.65 2.90
C ALA A 118 -4.76 -19.27 3.22
N ASP A 119 -3.72 -18.91 2.46
CA ASP A 119 -2.33 -19.31 2.67
C ASP A 119 -1.62 -18.46 3.74
N GLY A 120 -2.31 -17.49 4.33
CA GLY A 120 -1.79 -16.59 5.37
C GLY A 120 -1.05 -15.36 4.84
N GLN A 121 -0.91 -15.19 3.52
CA GLN A 121 -0.33 -13.99 2.92
C GLN A 121 -1.29 -12.80 3.02
N TRP A 122 -0.72 -11.59 3.01
CA TRP A 122 -1.47 -10.34 3.05
C TRP A 122 -1.38 -9.60 1.72
N ARG A 123 -2.48 -8.98 1.32
CA ARG A 123 -2.57 -8.10 0.14
C ARG A 123 -3.43 -6.89 0.43
N ILE A 124 -3.28 -5.83 -0.36
CA ILE A 124 -4.22 -4.71 -0.37
C ILE A 124 -5.43 -5.12 -1.24
N ALA A 125 -6.61 -5.05 -0.65
CA ALA A 125 -7.88 -5.33 -1.31
C ALA A 125 -8.50 -4.07 -1.93
N GLY A 126 -8.22 -2.89 -1.39
CA GLY A 126 -8.69 -1.61 -1.92
C GLY A 126 -8.32 -0.45 -1.01
N SER A 127 -8.38 0.78 -1.53
CA SER A 127 -8.13 1.99 -0.76
C SER A 127 -8.85 3.21 -1.35
N ALA A 128 -9.31 4.12 -0.50
CA ALA A 128 -9.94 5.38 -0.91
C ALA A 128 -9.94 6.41 0.22
N GLY A 129 -9.97 7.69 -0.09
CA GLY A 129 -10.26 8.76 0.89
C GLY A 129 -11.76 8.98 1.00
N LEU A 130 -12.37 8.63 2.14
CA LEU A 130 -13.83 8.68 2.34
C LEU A 130 -14.16 9.11 3.78
N ASP A 131 -15.27 9.83 3.96
CA ASP A 131 -15.93 10.05 5.26
C ASP A 131 -17.09 9.07 5.48
N GLU A 132 -17.88 8.86 4.45
CA GLU A 132 -18.97 7.88 4.38
C GLU A 132 -19.08 7.33 2.96
N GLY A 133 -19.52 6.09 2.81
CA GLY A 133 -19.88 5.51 1.53
C GLY A 133 -19.47 4.06 1.41
N THR A 134 -19.13 3.66 0.18
CA THR A 134 -18.72 2.30 -0.13
C THR A 134 -17.27 2.30 -0.57
N LEU A 135 -16.46 1.46 0.07
CA LEU A 135 -15.11 1.17 -0.38
C LEU A 135 -15.17 -0.01 -1.36
N GLU A 136 -14.73 0.24 -2.59
CA GLU A 136 -14.56 -0.77 -3.62
C GLU A 136 -13.31 -1.60 -3.36
N LEU A 137 -13.47 -2.92 -3.46
CA LEU A 137 -12.47 -3.92 -3.15
C LEU A 137 -12.31 -4.91 -4.30
N SER A 138 -11.17 -5.59 -4.31
CA SER A 138 -10.99 -6.86 -5.00
C SER A 138 -10.51 -7.89 -3.99
N VAL A 139 -11.20 -9.02 -3.90
CA VAL A 139 -10.96 -10.05 -2.88
C VAL A 139 -10.77 -11.43 -3.48
N THR A 140 -10.02 -12.29 -2.79
CA THR A 140 -9.77 -13.69 -3.16
C THR A 140 -10.50 -14.70 -2.26
N GLY A 141 -11.41 -14.22 -1.40
CA GLY A 141 -12.17 -15.04 -0.45
C GLY A 141 -11.53 -15.19 0.94
N GLY A 142 -10.45 -14.44 1.21
CA GLY A 142 -9.80 -14.32 2.51
C GLY A 142 -10.52 -13.37 3.47
N ALA A 143 -9.93 -13.20 4.66
CA ALA A 143 -10.46 -12.32 5.69
C ALA A 143 -10.02 -10.87 5.45
N VAL A 144 -10.98 -9.94 5.34
CA VAL A 144 -10.71 -8.52 5.06
C VAL A 144 -10.67 -7.71 6.36
N TYR A 145 -9.71 -6.80 6.47
CA TYR A 145 -9.55 -5.85 7.56
C TYR A 145 -9.44 -4.46 6.96
N ALA A 146 -10.12 -3.48 7.54
CA ALA A 146 -10.08 -2.09 7.11
C ALA A 146 -9.29 -1.25 8.11
N LEU A 147 -8.49 -0.32 7.61
CA LEU A 147 -7.77 0.69 8.38
C LEU A 147 -8.24 2.07 7.95
N ALA A 148 -8.50 2.96 8.91
CA ALA A 148 -8.69 4.38 8.67
C ALA A 148 -7.47 5.13 9.21
N ILE A 149 -6.80 5.87 8.33
CA ILE A 149 -5.53 6.55 8.58
C ILE A 149 -5.78 8.06 8.52
N ASP A 150 -5.25 8.77 9.52
CA ASP A 150 -5.26 10.23 9.55
C ASP A 150 -4.02 10.79 8.85
N ASP A 151 -4.13 12.00 8.31
CA ASP A 151 -3.00 12.69 7.70
C ASP A 151 -1.93 12.95 8.78
N TYR A 152 -0.74 12.38 8.58
CA TYR A 152 0.36 12.51 9.53
C TYR A 152 1.21 13.76 9.30
N GLY A 153 0.87 14.55 8.27
CA GLY A 153 1.48 15.81 7.94
C GLY A 153 2.92 15.71 7.44
N THR A 154 3.34 16.78 6.79
CA THR A 154 4.71 17.02 6.35
C THR A 154 5.58 17.36 7.56
N LEU A 155 6.72 16.68 7.70
CA LEU A 155 7.69 16.99 8.75
C LEU A 155 8.18 18.44 8.59
N TYR A 156 8.25 19.18 9.69
CA TYR A 156 8.79 20.54 9.70
C TYR A 156 10.16 20.59 9.01
N GLN A 157 10.33 21.59 8.15
CA GLN A 157 11.59 21.93 7.50
C GLN A 157 11.81 23.46 7.55
N PRO A 158 13.03 23.92 7.88
CA PRO A 158 13.35 25.35 7.87
C PRO A 158 13.02 26.04 6.55
N ASN A 159 12.33 27.18 6.61
CA ASN A 159 11.95 27.99 5.45
C ASN A 159 11.13 27.26 4.38
N LEU A 160 10.48 26.14 4.72
CA LEU A 160 9.58 25.44 3.82
C LEU A 160 8.41 26.36 3.44
N ALA A 161 8.19 26.54 2.14
CA ALA A 161 7.02 27.21 1.63
C ALA A 161 5.79 26.32 1.84
N VAL A 162 4.72 26.88 2.39
CA VAL A 162 3.50 26.16 2.73
C VAL A 162 2.26 26.87 2.19
N ALA A 163 1.28 26.10 1.78
CA ALA A 163 -0.02 26.54 1.31
C ALA A 163 -1.09 26.35 2.39
N VAL A 164 -2.25 27.00 2.20
CA VAL A 164 -3.43 26.74 3.04
C VAL A 164 -3.80 25.27 2.96
N ASP A 165 -4.24 24.71 4.09
CA ASP A 165 -4.58 23.31 4.33
C ASP A 165 -3.40 22.33 4.41
N ASP A 166 -2.15 22.77 4.20
CA ASP A 166 -0.99 21.94 4.51
C ASP A 166 -0.98 21.55 5.99
N MET A 167 -0.72 20.28 6.28
CA MET A 167 -0.51 19.79 7.64
C MET A 167 0.97 19.69 7.95
N ILE A 168 1.42 20.38 9.00
CA ILE A 168 2.80 20.34 9.47
C ILE A 168 2.91 19.54 10.75
N ARG A 169 3.94 18.69 10.80
CA ARG A 169 4.28 17.83 11.93
C ARG A 169 5.59 18.27 12.57
N PRO A 170 5.62 18.47 13.90
CA PRO A 170 6.86 18.67 14.67
C PRO A 170 7.84 17.53 14.53
N THR A 171 9.14 17.81 14.67
CA THR A 171 10.19 16.79 14.80
C THR A 171 9.95 15.94 16.04
N LEU A 172 9.62 16.57 17.18
CA LEU A 172 9.19 15.88 18.39
C LEU A 172 7.66 15.79 18.45
N PHE A 173 7.13 14.70 17.91
CA PHE A 173 5.69 14.50 17.84
C PHE A 173 5.06 14.21 19.20
N LYS A 174 4.08 15.03 19.61
CA LYS A 174 3.34 14.92 20.88
C LYS A 174 1.82 14.72 20.71
N GLY A 175 1.37 14.33 19.51
CA GLY A 175 -0.06 14.11 19.22
C GLY A 175 -0.78 15.30 18.59
N TRP A 176 -0.05 16.36 18.22
CA TRP A 176 -0.59 17.57 17.60
C TRP A 176 0.06 17.80 16.24
N LEU A 177 -0.74 18.28 15.30
CA LEU A 177 -0.36 18.76 13.97
C LEU A 177 -0.78 20.22 13.84
N TYR A 178 -0.25 20.90 12.84
CA TYR A 178 -0.47 22.32 12.62
C TYR A 178 -0.96 22.53 11.20
N ARG A 179 -2.26 22.83 11.08
CA ARG A 179 -2.89 23.10 9.79
C ARG A 179 -2.64 24.54 9.40
N ILE A 180 -2.09 24.75 8.21
CA ILE A 180 -1.86 26.10 7.68
C ILE A 180 -3.20 26.72 7.29
N THR A 181 -3.45 27.92 7.81
CA THR A 181 -4.65 28.72 7.56
C THR A 181 -4.35 29.94 6.70
N GLU A 182 -3.08 30.36 6.66
CA GLU A 182 -2.57 31.40 5.77
C GLU A 182 -1.21 30.96 5.21
N ALA A 183 -1.10 30.96 3.88
CA ALA A 183 0.11 30.53 3.17
C ALA A 183 1.32 31.43 3.48
N GLY A 184 2.51 30.86 3.41
CA GLY A 184 3.74 31.59 3.73
C GLY A 184 4.95 30.67 3.76
N SER A 185 5.88 30.95 4.67
CA SER A 185 7.05 30.11 4.90
C SER A 185 7.23 29.84 6.38
N LEU A 186 7.55 28.59 6.69
CA LEU A 186 7.89 28.17 8.05
C LEU A 186 9.13 28.92 8.55
N PRO A 187 9.28 29.12 9.87
CA PRO A 187 10.45 29.81 10.43
C PRO A 187 11.75 29.06 10.12
N ALA A 188 12.88 29.78 10.14
CA ALA A 188 14.21 29.20 9.90
C ALA A 188 14.69 28.23 11.00
N SER A 189 14.07 28.28 12.18
CA SER A 189 14.29 27.36 13.29
C SER A 189 12.96 26.80 13.78
N GLU A 190 12.95 25.54 14.21
CA GLU A 190 11.73 24.91 14.71
C GLU A 190 11.21 25.66 15.94
N PRO A 191 9.95 26.11 15.95
CA PRO A 191 9.40 26.87 17.05
C PRO A 191 9.03 25.97 18.23
N ASP A 192 8.75 26.60 19.37
CA ASP A 192 8.02 25.94 20.44
C ASP A 192 6.56 25.76 20.02
N TRP A 193 6.20 24.50 19.79
CA TRP A 193 4.88 24.11 19.33
C TRP A 193 3.81 24.23 20.43
N TRP A 194 2.66 24.82 20.09
CA TRP A 194 1.54 25.02 20.99
C TRP A 194 0.57 23.82 21.02
N ASP A 195 -0.07 23.57 22.16
CA ASP A 195 -1.03 22.47 22.31
C ASP A 195 -2.48 22.91 22.08
N GLY A 196 -3.41 21.95 22.19
CA GLY A 196 -4.85 22.17 22.02
C GLY A 196 -5.52 23.14 23.01
N ASN A 197 -4.79 23.73 23.98
CA ASN A 197 -5.32 24.83 24.79
C ASN A 197 -5.28 26.17 24.04
N THR A 198 -4.56 26.23 22.92
CA THR A 198 -4.42 27.43 22.10
C THR A 198 -5.60 27.55 21.15
N ALA A 199 -6.36 28.64 21.28
CA ALA A 199 -7.52 28.90 20.45
C ALA A 199 -7.15 29.69 19.19
N GLY A 200 -7.57 29.18 18.03
CA GLY A 200 -7.45 29.85 16.73
C GLY A 200 -6.02 29.93 16.17
N PRO A 201 -5.87 30.50 14.96
CA PRO A 201 -4.60 30.53 14.25
C PRO A 201 -3.54 31.38 14.92
N GLN A 202 -2.32 30.85 15.02
CA GLN A 202 -1.11 31.52 15.51
C GLN A 202 -0.13 31.79 14.37
N ASP A 203 0.79 32.72 14.58
CA ASP A 203 1.84 33.01 13.62
C ASP A 203 2.88 31.89 13.60
N LEU A 204 3.31 31.50 12.40
CA LEU A 204 4.29 30.44 12.16
C LEU A 204 5.26 30.88 11.05
N GLY A 205 6.28 31.66 11.43
CA GLY A 205 7.16 32.30 10.45
C GLY A 205 6.42 33.43 9.75
N SER A 206 6.26 33.33 8.42
CA SER A 206 5.37 34.23 7.66
C SER A 206 4.01 33.62 7.33
N ALA A 207 3.78 32.35 7.70
CA ALA A 207 2.49 31.68 7.58
C ALA A 207 1.68 31.82 8.88
N ARG A 208 0.41 31.40 8.86
CA ARG A 208 -0.41 31.20 10.08
C ARG A 208 -0.95 29.79 10.15
N ALA A 209 -0.97 29.22 11.35
CA ALA A 209 -1.39 27.83 11.55
C ALA A 209 -2.24 27.67 12.80
N GLU A 210 -3.16 26.71 12.78
CA GLU A 210 -3.93 26.29 13.95
C GLU A 210 -3.54 24.88 14.39
N VAL A 211 -3.66 24.62 15.69
CA VAL A 211 -3.39 23.29 16.24
C VAL A 211 -4.55 22.35 15.97
N VAL A 212 -4.23 21.14 15.51
CA VAL A 212 -5.19 20.08 15.25
C VAL A 212 -4.69 18.80 15.90
N ARG A 213 -5.60 18.04 16.51
CA ARG A 213 -5.27 16.75 17.12
C ARG A 213 -5.01 15.72 16.03
N TYR A 214 -3.92 14.97 16.16
CA TYR A 214 -3.73 13.78 15.34
C TYR A 214 -4.50 12.60 15.93
N HIS A 215 -5.30 11.94 15.10
CA HIS A 215 -5.99 10.73 15.51
C HIS A 215 -5.20 9.50 15.06
N ARG A 216 -4.99 8.56 16.00
CA ARG A 216 -4.27 7.31 15.70
C ARG A 216 -5.07 6.50 14.67
N PRO A 217 -4.39 5.74 13.79
CA PRO A 217 -5.08 4.86 12.87
C PRO A 217 -6.03 3.90 13.61
N LEU A 218 -7.22 3.73 13.07
CA LEU A 218 -8.21 2.79 13.56
C LEU A 218 -8.23 1.57 12.65
N ALA A 219 -8.20 0.38 13.22
CA ALA A 219 -8.32 -0.86 12.48
C ALA A 219 -9.60 -1.59 12.88
N HIS A 220 -10.27 -2.19 11.91
CA HIS A 220 -11.50 -2.95 12.09
C HIS A 220 -11.45 -4.24 11.27
N GLY A 221 -11.82 -5.37 11.87
CA GLY A 221 -11.99 -6.61 11.13
C GLY A 221 -11.80 -7.87 11.99
N PRO A 222 -12.09 -9.06 11.42
CA PRO A 222 -12.48 -9.27 10.01
C PRO A 222 -13.87 -8.68 9.69
N VAL A 223 -14.00 -8.01 8.55
CA VAL A 223 -15.27 -7.44 8.06
C VAL A 223 -15.86 -8.32 6.95
N PRO A 224 -17.16 -8.61 6.97
CA PRO A 224 -17.83 -9.21 5.82
C PRO A 224 -17.77 -8.27 4.61
N VAL A 225 -17.60 -8.84 3.42
CA VAL A 225 -17.62 -8.12 2.15
C VAL A 225 -18.73 -8.68 1.27
N GLU A 226 -19.36 -7.81 0.50
CA GLU A 226 -20.36 -8.20 -0.50
C GLU A 226 -19.67 -8.35 -1.85
N THR A 227 -19.59 -9.58 -2.37
CA THR A 227 -19.05 -9.84 -3.71
C THR A 227 -20.09 -9.55 -4.78
N ILE A 228 -19.69 -8.89 -5.86
CA ILE A 228 -20.56 -8.50 -6.99
C ILE A 228 -20.49 -9.53 -8.12
#